data_AF-A0A7X0KPC0-F1
#
_entry.id   AF-A0A7X0KPC0-F1
#
_cell.length_a   1.000
_cell.length_b   1.000
_cell.length_c   1.000
_cell.angle_alpha   90.00
_cell.angle_beta   90.00
_cell.angle_gamma   90.00
#
_symmetry.space_group_name_H-M   'P 1'
#
loop_
_entity.id
_entity.type
_entity.pdbx_description
1 polymer ?
#
loop_
_entity_poly.entity_id
_entity_poly.type
_entity_poly.pdbx_seq_one_letter_code
_entity_poly.pdbx_strand_id
1 'polypeptide(L)'
;MSAYRSVFHAAVVALLFALPLAAHGHDTLPPDWCLEQDQEPEVVVKFDFDGEQLRQTMDKCGVVDSHEPYTNTLNTIAAYCEVVAPSRSAKPIVLGPTTFLARDHHSSYRMEHGLKGACVVCPAKRGR
;
A
#
# COMPACT_ATOMS: atom_id res chain seq x y z
N MET A 1 31.42 -42.69 -22.14
CA MET A 1 31.31 -41.59 -21.14
C MET A 1 30.35 -40.51 -21.66
N SER A 2 29.03 -40.71 -21.63
CA SER A 2 28.06 -39.66 -21.99
C SER A 2 26.62 -40.10 -21.67
N ALA A 3 26.31 -40.30 -20.39
CA ALA A 3 24.94 -40.58 -19.94
C ALA A 3 24.67 -39.99 -18.55
N TYR A 4 25.72 -39.93 -17.72
CA TYR A 4 25.66 -39.37 -16.37
C TYR A 4 25.52 -37.84 -16.33
N ARG A 5 25.90 -37.09 -17.38
CA ARG A 5 25.79 -35.62 -17.37
C ARG A 5 24.35 -35.11 -17.51
N SER A 6 23.50 -35.80 -18.26
CA SER A 6 22.15 -35.29 -18.60
C SER A 6 21.14 -35.43 -17.45
N VAL A 7 21.29 -36.43 -16.58
CA VAL A 7 20.36 -36.67 -15.47
C VAL A 7 20.52 -35.62 -14.36
N PHE A 8 21.75 -35.17 -14.09
CA PHE A 8 22.01 -34.16 -13.07
C PHE A 8 21.43 -32.78 -13.42
N HIS A 9 21.32 -32.44 -14.71
CA HIS A 9 20.79 -31.13 -15.13
C HIS A 9 19.26 -31.06 -14.98
N ALA A 10 18.55 -32.15 -15.25
CA ALA A 10 17.09 -32.17 -15.17
C ALA A 10 16.58 -32.03 -13.72
N ALA A 11 17.30 -32.59 -12.73
CA ALA A 11 16.91 -32.53 -11.33
C ALA A 11 17.05 -31.12 -10.72
N VAL A 12 18.03 -30.34 -11.17
CA VAL A 12 18.28 -28.97 -10.65
C VAL A 12 17.20 -27.99 -11.13
N VAL A 13 16.70 -28.15 -12.36
CA VAL A 13 15.65 -27.26 -12.91
C VAL A 13 14.32 -27.48 -12.20
N ALA A 14 13.97 -28.71 -11.84
CA ALA A 14 12.71 -29.00 -11.15
C ALA A 14 12.65 -28.44 -9.72
N LEU A 15 13.79 -28.30 -9.04
CA LEU A 15 13.85 -27.76 -7.68
C LEU A 15 13.61 -26.24 -7.62
N LEU A 16 13.93 -25.51 -8.69
CA LEU A 16 13.82 -24.04 -8.73
C LEU A 16 12.37 -23.54 -8.89
N PHE A 17 11.46 -24.39 -9.39
CA PHE A 17 10.04 -24.04 -9.56
C PHE A 17 9.16 -24.37 -8.34
N ALA A 18 9.71 -25.04 -7.33
CA ALA A 18 8.97 -25.45 -6.14
C ALA A 18 9.06 -24.47 -4.96
N LEU A 19 9.81 -23.37 -5.10
CA LEU A 19 9.80 -22.30 -4.12
C LEU A 19 8.58 -21.42 -4.42
N PRO A 20 7.52 -21.43 -3.59
CA PRO A 20 6.59 -20.33 -3.61
C PRO A 20 7.44 -19.12 -3.21
N LEU A 21 7.75 -18.28 -4.20
CA LEU A 21 8.02 -16.87 -3.94
C LEU A 21 6.73 -16.34 -3.31
N ALA A 22 6.59 -16.54 -2.01
CA ALA A 22 5.86 -15.62 -1.17
C ALA A 22 6.67 -14.33 -1.22
N ALA A 23 6.59 -13.65 -2.37
CA ALA A 23 6.86 -12.24 -2.48
C ALA A 23 5.78 -11.59 -1.62
N HIS A 24 6.02 -11.59 -0.31
CA HIS A 24 5.47 -10.61 0.60
C HIS A 24 6.10 -9.29 0.16
N GLY A 25 5.57 -8.75 -0.95
CA GLY A 25 5.79 -7.37 -1.32
C GLY A 25 5.55 -6.55 -0.07
N HIS A 26 6.52 -5.69 0.23
CA HIS A 26 6.89 -5.13 1.53
C HIS A 26 5.84 -4.21 2.18
N ASP A 27 4.58 -4.65 2.22
CA ASP A 27 3.44 -3.99 2.85
C ASP A 27 3.41 -4.24 4.37
N THR A 28 4.58 -4.44 4.99
CA THR A 28 4.68 -4.56 6.45
C THR A 28 4.71 -3.16 7.04
N LEU A 29 3.62 -2.81 7.73
CA LEU A 29 3.60 -1.64 8.60
C LEU A 29 4.73 -1.74 9.62
N PRO A 30 5.57 -0.70 9.76
CA PRO A 30 6.59 -0.67 10.80
C PRO A 30 5.94 -0.88 12.18
N PRO A 31 6.51 -1.71 13.07
CA PRO A 31 5.94 -1.97 14.39
C PRO A 31 5.90 -0.70 15.26
N ASP A 32 6.70 0.31 14.91
CA ASP A 32 6.79 1.65 15.53
C ASP A 32 5.95 2.71 14.79
N TRP A 33 5.01 2.30 13.92
CA TRP A 33 4.09 3.22 13.25
C TRP A 33 3.19 3.97 14.24
N CYS A 34 2.78 3.32 15.32
CA CYS A 34 2.00 3.94 16.37
C CYS A 34 2.89 4.76 17.29
N LEU A 35 2.44 5.97 17.63
CA LEU A 35 3.19 6.88 18.49
C LEU A 35 3.34 6.34 19.92
N GLU A 36 2.30 5.68 20.43
CA GLU A 36 2.26 5.14 21.79
C GLU A 36 2.81 3.71 21.85
N GLN A 37 3.66 3.42 22.84
CA GLN A 37 4.33 2.12 22.96
C GLN A 37 3.39 0.96 23.33
N ASP A 38 2.22 1.25 23.89
CA ASP A 38 1.19 0.27 24.23
C ASP A 38 0.18 0.03 23.09
N GLN A 39 0.38 0.69 21.95
CA GLN A 39 -0.40 0.49 20.73
C GLN A 39 0.38 -0.32 19.69
N GLU A 40 -0.35 -0.98 18.79
CA GLU A 40 0.21 -1.71 17.66
C GLU A 40 -0.61 -1.41 16.39
N PRO A 41 0.02 -1.19 15.23
CA PRO A 41 -0.71 -0.82 14.02
C PRO A 41 -1.62 -1.96 13.54
N GLU A 42 -2.88 -1.62 13.27
CA GLU A 42 -3.87 -2.52 12.66
C GLU A 42 -4.32 -1.93 11.32
N VAL A 43 -4.23 -2.73 10.25
CA VAL A 43 -4.84 -2.37 8.96
C VAL A 43 -6.33 -2.61 9.03
N VAL A 44 -7.13 -1.55 8.84
CA VAL A 44 -8.59 -1.66 8.82
C VAL A 44 -9.14 -1.81 7.41
N VAL A 45 -8.48 -1.22 6.42
CA VAL A 45 -8.81 -1.40 5.00
C VAL A 45 -7.57 -1.18 4.14
N LYS A 46 -7.46 -1.92 3.04
CA LYS A 46 -6.48 -1.69 1.98
C LYS A 46 -7.18 -1.03 0.79
N PHE A 47 -6.49 -0.12 0.12
CA PHE A 47 -6.98 0.50 -1.11
C PHE A 47 -5.94 0.37 -2.22
N ASP A 48 -6.42 0.19 -3.44
CA ASP A 48 -5.65 0.16 -4.67
C ASP A 48 -6.55 0.79 -5.73
N PHE A 49 -6.51 2.12 -5.79
CA PHE A 49 -7.34 2.90 -6.69
C PHE A 49 -6.58 3.16 -7.98
N ASP A 50 -7.20 2.87 -9.10
CA ASP A 50 -6.80 3.49 -10.37
C ASP A 50 -7.20 4.97 -10.42
N GLY A 51 -6.81 5.68 -11.47
CA GLY A 51 -7.10 7.10 -11.60
C GLY A 51 -8.59 7.46 -11.69
N GLU A 52 -9.42 6.55 -12.19
CA GLU A 52 -10.88 6.77 -12.27
C GLU A 52 -11.51 6.60 -10.89
N GLN A 53 -11.18 5.51 -10.20
CA GLN A 53 -11.66 5.24 -8.84
C GLN A 53 -11.22 6.33 -7.86
N LEU A 54 -10.00 6.84 -8.01
CA LEU A 54 -9.51 7.95 -7.21
C LEU A 54 -10.34 9.21 -7.46
N ARG A 55 -10.59 9.57 -8.72
CA ARG A 55 -11.46 10.70 -9.08
C ARG A 55 -12.87 10.57 -8.48
N GLN A 56 -13.49 9.40 -8.62
CA GLN A 56 -14.81 9.15 -8.05
C GLN A 56 -14.82 9.27 -6.51
N THR A 57 -13.71 8.92 -5.86
CA THR A 57 -13.55 9.09 -4.41
C THR A 57 -13.40 10.56 -4.05
N MET A 58 -12.59 11.32 -4.80
CA MET A 58 -12.44 12.77 -4.64
C MET A 58 -13.77 13.50 -4.76
N ASP A 59 -14.58 13.16 -5.77
CA ASP A 59 -15.89 13.76 -5.99
C ASP A 59 -16.83 13.52 -4.80
N LYS A 60 -16.83 12.31 -4.23
CA LYS A 60 -17.60 11.98 -3.01
C LYS A 60 -17.11 12.75 -1.78
N CYS A 61 -15.83 13.05 -1.73
CA CYS A 61 -15.21 13.85 -0.66
C CYS A 61 -15.29 15.36 -0.90
N GLY A 62 -15.89 15.83 -2.01
CA GLY A 62 -16.05 17.25 -2.34
C GLY A 62 -14.76 17.95 -2.79
N VAL A 63 -13.76 17.19 -3.24
CA VAL A 63 -12.47 17.73 -3.72
C VAL A 63 -12.54 17.91 -5.23
N VAL A 64 -12.67 19.16 -5.69
CA VAL A 64 -12.94 19.50 -7.10
C VAL A 64 -11.79 20.20 -7.84
N ASP A 65 -10.73 20.59 -7.13
CA ASP A 65 -9.58 21.25 -7.75
C ASP A 65 -8.63 20.23 -8.38
N SER A 66 -8.11 20.50 -9.58
CA SER A 66 -7.16 19.65 -10.29
C SER A 66 -5.73 20.22 -10.35
N HIS A 67 -5.50 21.44 -9.83
CA HIS A 67 -4.19 22.11 -9.95
C HIS A 67 -3.13 21.54 -8.99
N GLU A 68 -3.54 20.84 -7.93
CA GLU A 68 -2.66 20.29 -6.89
C GLU A 68 -2.91 18.78 -6.70
N PRO A 69 -2.58 17.93 -7.70
CA PRO A 69 -2.98 16.52 -7.70
C PRO A 69 -2.49 15.75 -6.48
N TYR A 70 -1.26 16.02 -6.02
CA TYR A 70 -0.70 15.38 -4.84
C TYR A 70 -1.47 15.74 -3.56
N THR A 71 -1.61 17.04 -3.29
CA THR A 71 -2.32 17.55 -2.10
C THR A 71 -3.76 17.08 -2.08
N ASN A 72 -4.44 17.13 -3.23
CA ASN A 72 -5.84 16.75 -3.34
C ASN A 72 -6.05 15.24 -3.15
N THR A 73 -5.13 14.43 -3.68
CA THR A 73 -5.11 12.99 -3.43
C THR A 73 -4.88 12.69 -1.94
N LEU A 74 -3.92 13.35 -1.31
CA LEU A 74 -3.59 13.14 0.11
C LEU A 74 -4.77 13.51 1.03
N ASN A 75 -5.41 14.65 0.77
CA ASN A 75 -6.60 15.08 1.52
C ASN A 75 -7.77 14.12 1.32
N THR A 76 -7.98 13.68 0.09
CA THR A 76 -9.04 12.72 -0.24
C THR A 76 -8.84 11.40 0.47
N ILE A 77 -7.61 10.86 0.47
CA ILE A 77 -7.37 9.55 1.10
C ILE A 77 -7.41 9.65 2.63
N ALA A 78 -7.02 10.79 3.21
CA ALA A 78 -7.21 11.05 4.63
C ALA A 78 -8.71 11.05 5.00
N ALA A 79 -9.54 11.77 4.23
CA ALA A 79 -11.00 11.79 4.43
C ALA A 79 -11.63 10.41 4.20
N TYR A 80 -11.20 9.67 3.18
CA TYR A 80 -11.63 8.30 2.92
C TYR A 80 -11.39 7.39 4.14
N CYS A 81 -10.19 7.46 4.75
CA CYS A 81 -9.87 6.66 5.93
C CYS A 81 -10.77 6.98 7.13
N GLU A 82 -11.17 8.24 7.30
CA GLU A 82 -12.11 8.64 8.35
C GLU A 82 -13.53 8.09 8.09
N VAL A 83 -13.95 8.01 6.83
CA VAL A 83 -15.27 7.48 6.43
C VAL A 83 -15.36 5.97 6.59
N VAL A 84 -14.33 5.22 6.19
CA VAL A 84 -14.36 3.73 6.20
C VAL A 84 -14.07 3.12 7.56
N ALA A 85 -13.44 3.88 8.46
CA ALA A 85 -13.18 3.46 9.84
C ALA A 85 -13.69 4.54 10.82
N PRO A 86 -15.01 4.78 10.83
CA PRO A 86 -15.60 5.80 11.68
C PRO A 86 -15.25 5.51 13.13
N SER A 87 -14.96 6.57 13.90
CA SER A 87 -14.62 6.49 15.33
C SER A 87 -13.33 5.75 15.69
N ARG A 88 -12.50 5.34 14.70
CA ARG A 88 -11.18 4.73 14.96
C ARG A 88 -9.99 5.62 14.58
N SER A 89 -10.26 6.85 14.13
CA SER A 89 -9.24 7.85 13.73
C SER A 89 -8.19 7.30 12.76
N ALA A 90 -8.62 6.48 11.79
CA ALA A 90 -7.70 5.83 10.87
C ALA A 90 -6.93 6.84 10.02
N LYS A 91 -5.64 6.56 9.79
CA LYS A 91 -4.75 7.38 8.97
C LYS A 91 -4.23 6.59 7.78
N PRO A 92 -4.06 7.23 6.61
CA PRO A 92 -3.55 6.54 5.44
C PRO A 92 -2.04 6.28 5.57
N ILE A 93 -1.61 5.11 5.15
CA ILE A 93 -0.24 4.84 4.71
C ILE A 93 -0.28 4.64 3.20
N VAL A 94 0.53 5.41 2.46
CA VAL A 94 0.63 5.31 1.00
C VAL A 94 1.85 4.45 0.65
N LEU A 95 1.64 3.44 -0.18
CA LEU A 95 2.64 2.46 -0.60
C LEU A 95 2.96 2.57 -2.10
N GLY A 96 2.18 3.33 -2.84
CA GLY A 96 2.42 3.62 -4.24
C GLY A 96 1.38 4.57 -4.82
N PRO A 97 1.58 5.04 -6.07
CA PRO A 97 2.67 4.68 -6.98
C PRO A 97 4.02 5.30 -6.59
N THR A 98 5.11 4.85 -7.21
CA THR A 98 6.46 5.40 -6.96
C THR A 98 6.54 6.90 -7.23
N THR A 99 5.76 7.43 -8.18
CA THR A 99 5.68 8.87 -8.44
C THR A 99 5.06 9.66 -7.28
N PHE A 100 4.20 9.04 -6.46
CA PHE A 100 3.65 9.68 -5.26
C PHE A 100 4.69 9.71 -4.12
N LEU A 101 5.51 8.68 -4.03
CA LEU A 101 6.56 8.54 -3.01
C LEU A 101 7.89 9.22 -3.39
N ALA A 102 8.01 9.66 -4.64
CA ALA A 102 9.23 10.28 -5.17
C ALA A 102 9.49 11.64 -4.51
N ARG A 103 10.75 12.07 -4.49
CA ARG A 103 11.12 13.39 -3.93
C ARG A 103 10.47 14.56 -4.68
N ASP A 104 10.18 14.38 -5.97
CA ASP A 104 9.62 15.38 -6.87
C ASP A 104 8.12 15.18 -7.14
N HIS A 105 7.40 14.51 -6.22
CA HIS A 105 6.01 14.11 -6.41
C HIS A 105 5.06 15.27 -6.73
N HIS A 106 5.29 16.50 -6.27
CA HIS A 106 4.47 17.66 -6.67
C HIS A 106 4.51 17.93 -8.18
N SER A 107 5.62 17.61 -8.85
CA SER A 107 5.74 17.76 -10.32
C SER A 107 5.52 16.44 -11.06
N SER A 108 5.88 15.29 -10.49
CA SER A 108 5.83 14.00 -11.18
C SER A 108 4.55 13.20 -10.95
N TYR A 109 3.86 13.38 -9.82
CA TYR A 109 2.61 12.66 -9.56
C TYR A 109 1.45 13.26 -10.36
N ARG A 110 0.64 12.35 -10.89
CA ARG A 110 -0.58 12.62 -11.64
C ARG A 110 -1.66 11.68 -11.09
N MET A 111 -2.90 12.14 -10.96
CA MET A 111 -3.97 11.33 -10.37
C MET A 111 -4.25 10.08 -11.19
N GLU A 112 -3.99 10.13 -12.49
CA GLU A 112 -4.10 9.03 -13.45
C GLU A 112 -3.21 7.84 -13.08
N HIS A 113 -2.15 8.06 -12.29
CA HIS A 113 -1.29 6.99 -11.80
C HIS A 113 -1.95 6.18 -10.67
N GLY A 114 -3.09 6.63 -10.15
CA GLY A 114 -3.80 5.98 -9.05
C GLY A 114 -3.12 6.18 -7.70
N LEU A 115 -3.58 5.43 -6.69
CA LEU A 115 -3.03 5.44 -5.34
C LEU A 115 -3.23 4.08 -4.67
N LYS A 116 -2.16 3.53 -4.09
CA LYS A 116 -2.18 2.26 -3.36
C LYS A 116 -1.72 2.46 -1.92
N GLY A 117 -2.38 1.80 -0.98
CA GLY A 117 -2.04 1.91 0.43
C GLY A 117 -3.03 1.22 1.36
N ALA A 118 -3.07 1.69 2.60
CA ALA A 118 -4.00 1.19 3.61
C ALA A 118 -4.43 2.29 4.57
N CYS A 119 -5.61 2.15 5.17
CA CYS A 119 -5.99 2.90 6.34
C CYS A 119 -5.60 2.11 7.58
N VAL A 120 -4.96 2.78 8.53
CA VAL A 120 -4.29 2.16 9.67
C VAL A 120 -4.76 2.85 10.95
N VAL A 121 -5.00 2.04 11.98
CA VAL A 121 -5.38 2.49 13.31
C VAL A 121 -4.37 1.98 14.34
N CYS A 122 -4.33 2.62 15.50
CA CYS A 122 -3.42 2.28 16.59
C CYS A 122 -4.21 1.89 17.85
N PRO A 123 -4.84 0.71 17.88
CA PRO A 123 -5.53 0.21 19.06
C PRO A 123 -4.52 -0.19 20.14
N ALA A 124 -4.99 -0.28 21.38
CA ALA A 124 -4.22 -0.91 22.45
C ALA A 124 -3.88 -2.37 22.11
N LYS A 125 -2.67 -2.80 22.46
CA LYS A 125 -2.23 -4.19 22.31
C LYS A 125 -3.17 -5.12 23.07
N ARG A 126 -3.60 -6.21 22.42
CA ARG A 126 -4.44 -7.23 23.06
C ARG A 126 -3.65 -7.95 24.15
N GLY A 127 -4.18 -7.99 25.38
CA GLY A 127 -3.62 -8.78 26.48
C GLY A 127 -2.78 -8.00 27.50
N ARG A 128 -3.03 -6.70 27.66
CA ARG A 128 -2.53 -5.89 28.79
C ARG A 128 -3.70 -5.33 29.58
#